data_AF-Q1LC76-F1
#
_entry.id   AF-Q1LC76-F1
#
_cell.length_a   1.000
_cell.length_b   1.000
_cell.length_c   1.000
_cell.angle_alpha   90.00
_cell.angle_beta   90.00
_cell.angle_gamma   90.00
#
_symmetry.space_group_name_H-M   'P 1'
#
loop_
_entity.id
_entity.type
_entity.pdbx_description
1 polymer ?
#
loop_
_entity_poly.entity_id
_entity_poly.type
_entity_poly.pdbx_seq_one_letter_code
_entity_poly.pdbx_strand_id
1 'polypeptide(L)'
;MKRLRIGMGKTLVLAMLALGGATVGIHTVQAHDRDDCEAPINDWKPRDAVRAMAQQKGWQVDKLKIDDGCYEIKGRDKDGQRFKAKIDPVTLDVVRMKREGDHGDRGAGRTPANAVVNTAPANAVTDSSSTPATKPQVEIR
;
A
#
# COMPACT_ATOMS: atom_id res chain seq x y z
N MET A 1 38.35 7.47 -47.16
CA MET A 1 39.42 7.95 -46.25
C MET A 1 39.09 9.38 -45.82
N LYS A 2 38.49 9.58 -44.63
CA LYS A 2 38.20 10.92 -44.08
C LYS A 2 39.16 11.16 -42.92
N ARG A 3 39.97 12.21 -43.02
CA ARG A 3 41.04 12.53 -42.06
C ARG A 3 40.44 13.16 -40.81
N LEU A 4 40.62 12.50 -39.67
CA LEU A 4 40.26 12.98 -38.34
C LEU A 4 41.29 14.02 -37.89
N ARG A 5 40.86 15.26 -37.62
CA ARG A 5 41.71 16.30 -37.04
C ARG A 5 41.50 16.33 -35.53
N ILE A 6 42.38 15.65 -34.79
CA ILE A 6 42.48 15.76 -33.33
C ILE A 6 43.42 16.94 -33.06
N GLY A 7 42.82 18.11 -32.78
CA GLY A 7 43.54 19.29 -32.31
C GLY A 7 43.75 19.20 -30.80
N MET A 8 44.94 18.77 -30.39
CA MET A 8 45.45 18.83 -29.02
C MET A 8 45.79 20.29 -28.69
N GLY A 9 44.91 21.00 -27.98
CA GLY A 9 45.13 22.39 -27.55
C GLY A 9 44.79 22.56 -26.08
N LYS A 10 45.81 22.55 -25.23
CA LYS A 10 45.76 22.81 -23.79
C LYS A 10 45.22 24.21 -23.52
N THR A 11 44.14 24.32 -22.74
CA THR A 11 43.98 25.38 -21.73
C THR A 11 43.06 24.87 -20.64
N LEU A 12 43.69 24.33 -19.60
CA LEU A 12 43.13 24.22 -18.27
C LEU A 12 43.01 25.66 -17.73
N VAL A 13 41.80 26.19 -17.59
CA VAL A 13 41.55 27.38 -16.78
C VAL A 13 40.53 26.99 -15.72
N LEU A 14 41.05 26.58 -14.57
CA LEU A 14 40.36 26.70 -13.30
C LEU A 14 40.19 28.20 -13.02
N ALA A 15 38.94 28.66 -12.94
CA ALA A 15 38.61 29.98 -12.40
C ALA A 15 37.53 29.83 -11.32
N MET A 16 37.75 30.57 -10.25
CA MET A 16 37.23 30.39 -8.90
C MET A 16 35.73 30.60 -8.72
N LEU A 17 35.22 29.89 -7.71
CA LEU A 17 34.15 30.24 -6.78
C LEU A 17 33.54 31.65 -6.92
N ALA A 18 32.24 31.69 -7.21
CA ALA A 18 31.34 32.68 -6.67
C ALA A 18 30.40 31.98 -5.67
N LEU A 19 30.58 32.28 -4.38
CA LEU A 19 29.62 31.99 -3.33
C LEU A 19 28.32 32.74 -3.64
N GLY A 20 27.22 32.00 -3.88
CA GLY A 20 25.92 32.59 -4.15
C GLY A 20 24.80 31.76 -3.53
N GLY A 21 24.46 32.08 -2.27
CA GLY A 21 23.14 31.85 -1.67
C GLY A 21 22.74 30.41 -1.37
N ALA A 22 23.22 29.85 -0.26
CA ALA A 22 22.56 28.70 0.37
C ALA A 22 21.35 29.18 1.18
N THR A 23 20.19 29.37 0.54
CA THR A 23 18.92 29.43 1.29
C THR A 23 18.56 28.02 1.71
N VAL A 24 18.96 27.65 2.93
CA VAL A 24 18.48 26.42 3.58
C VAL A 24 17.02 26.66 3.94
N GLY A 25 16.11 26.26 3.05
CA GLY A 25 14.70 26.12 3.39
C GLY A 25 14.58 25.03 4.44
N ILE A 26 14.32 25.41 5.69
CA ILE A 26 13.97 24.45 6.75
C ILE A 26 12.57 23.95 6.42
N HIS A 27 12.48 22.86 5.66
CA HIS A 27 11.26 22.09 5.58
C HIS A 27 11.16 21.29 6.87
N THR A 28 10.31 21.74 7.79
CA THR A 28 9.89 20.94 8.94
C THR A 28 9.10 19.75 8.40
N VAL A 29 9.80 18.64 8.17
CA VAL A 29 9.17 17.32 7.98
C VAL A 29 8.54 16.92 9.30
N GLN A 30 7.27 17.31 9.50
CA GLN A 30 6.47 16.74 10.57
C GLN A 30 6.26 15.27 10.25
N ALA A 31 6.88 14.40 11.05
CA ALA A 31 6.59 12.98 11.06
C ALA A 31 5.22 12.77 11.73
N HIS A 32 4.14 13.10 11.01
CA HIS A 32 2.83 12.54 11.32
C HIS A 32 2.84 11.05 10.99
N ASP A 33 1.99 10.28 11.67
CA ASP A 33 1.79 8.86 11.41
C ASP A 33 1.89 8.57 9.92
N ARG A 34 2.82 7.68 9.52
CA ARG A 34 3.11 7.38 8.10
C ARG A 34 1.92 6.81 7.31
N ASP A 35 0.78 6.70 7.96
CA ASP A 35 -0.46 6.20 7.44
C ASP A 35 -1.34 7.30 6.83
N ASP A 36 -1.14 8.58 7.19
CA ASP A 36 -1.94 9.71 6.70
C ASP A 36 -1.04 10.79 6.05
N CYS A 37 -1.54 11.41 4.98
CA CYS A 37 -0.78 12.41 4.21
C CYS A 37 -1.29 13.80 4.56
N GLU A 38 -0.41 14.68 5.04
CA GLU A 38 -0.75 16.05 5.39
C GLU A 38 -0.18 17.00 4.33
N ALA A 39 -1.02 17.44 3.38
CA ALA A 39 -0.62 18.38 2.33
C ALA A 39 -1.76 19.33 1.97
N PRO A 40 -1.50 20.64 1.77
CA PRO A 40 -2.50 21.58 1.26
C PRO A 40 -3.03 21.13 -0.10
N ILE A 41 -4.35 21.14 -0.28
CA ILE A 41 -4.99 20.66 -1.54
C ILE A 41 -4.48 21.36 -2.80
N ASN A 42 -4.00 22.60 -2.68
CA ASN A 42 -3.44 23.37 -3.79
C ASN A 42 -2.10 22.80 -4.31
N ASP A 43 -1.38 22.05 -3.48
CA ASP A 43 -0.09 21.45 -3.85
C ASP A 43 -0.25 20.05 -4.45
N TRP A 44 -1.46 19.49 -4.41
CA TRP A 44 -1.73 18.13 -4.86
C TRP A 44 -1.55 18.02 -6.37
N LYS A 45 -0.81 16.98 -6.78
CA LYS A 45 -0.71 16.61 -8.18
C LYS A 45 -2.07 16.12 -8.69
N PRO A 46 -2.42 16.41 -9.95
CA PRO A 46 -3.68 15.96 -10.51
C PRO A 46 -3.74 14.42 -10.55
N ARG A 47 -4.95 13.88 -10.52
CA ARG A 47 -5.20 12.43 -10.57
C ARG A 47 -4.60 11.74 -11.80
N ASP A 48 -4.42 12.48 -12.89
CA ASP A 48 -3.76 11.99 -14.09
C ASP A 48 -2.27 11.66 -13.84
N ALA A 49 -1.57 12.49 -13.06
CA ALA A 49 -0.18 12.23 -12.67
C ALA A 49 -0.06 10.94 -11.83
N VAL A 50 -1.04 10.67 -10.97
CA VAL A 50 -1.12 9.42 -10.21
C VAL A 50 -1.33 8.22 -11.15
N ARG A 51 -2.17 8.35 -12.17
CA ARG A 51 -2.39 7.30 -13.18
C ARG A 51 -1.13 7.05 -14.02
N ALA A 52 -0.44 8.11 -14.43
CA ALA A 52 0.82 8.00 -15.15
C ALA A 52 1.90 7.30 -14.32
N MET A 53 2.03 7.65 -13.03
CA MET A 53 2.91 6.95 -12.09
C MET A 53 2.56 5.47 -11.99
N ALA A 54 1.28 5.13 -11.86
CA ALA A 54 0.84 3.73 -11.79
C ALA A 54 1.18 2.96 -13.07
N GLN A 55 0.98 3.56 -14.25
CA GLN A 55 1.38 2.98 -15.53
C GLN A 55 2.89 2.73 -15.62
N GLN A 56 3.71 3.68 -15.17
CA GLN A 56 5.17 3.54 -15.11
C GLN A 56 5.60 2.37 -14.21
N LYS A 57 4.84 2.06 -13.15
CA LYS A 57 5.08 0.91 -12.28
C LYS A 57 4.51 -0.41 -12.82
N GLY A 58 3.83 -0.39 -13.98
CA GLY A 58 3.17 -1.56 -14.55
C GLY A 58 1.92 -1.98 -13.79
N TRP A 59 1.26 -1.04 -13.10
CA TRP A 59 0.05 -1.31 -12.32
C TRP A 59 -1.22 -1.13 -13.15
N GLN A 60 -2.15 -2.07 -13.00
CA GLN A 60 -3.51 -1.92 -13.47
C GLN A 60 -4.36 -1.27 -12.37
N VAL A 61 -4.87 -0.07 -12.64
CA VAL A 61 -5.67 0.71 -11.69
C VAL A 61 -7.14 0.38 -11.84
N ASP A 62 -7.74 -0.24 -10.81
CA ASP A 62 -9.17 -0.52 -10.75
C ASP A 62 -9.94 0.66 -10.14
N LYS A 63 -9.36 1.26 -9.09
CA LYS A 63 -9.95 2.43 -8.40
C LYS A 63 -8.85 3.39 -7.96
N LEU A 64 -9.10 4.67 -8.17
CA LEU A 64 -8.34 5.78 -7.58
C LEU A 64 -9.31 6.61 -6.74
N LYS A 65 -8.99 6.92 -5.50
CA LYS A 65 -9.79 7.84 -4.65
C LYS A 65 -8.88 8.68 -3.76
N ILE A 66 -9.47 9.60 -3.02
CA ILE A 66 -8.80 10.34 -1.94
C ILE A 66 -9.27 9.71 -0.62
N ASP A 67 -8.35 9.45 0.32
CA ASP A 67 -8.60 8.80 1.60
C ASP A 67 -7.61 9.35 2.63
N ASP A 68 -8.09 9.93 3.72
CA ASP A 68 -7.27 10.50 4.81
C ASP A 68 -6.10 11.38 4.33
N GLY A 69 -6.41 12.31 3.41
CA GLY A 69 -5.40 13.22 2.85
C GLY A 69 -4.44 12.59 1.82
N CYS A 70 -4.52 11.28 1.55
CA CYS A 70 -3.72 10.60 0.53
C CYS A 70 -4.54 10.27 -0.72
N TYR A 71 -3.85 10.02 -1.83
CA TYR A 71 -4.45 9.24 -2.92
C TYR A 71 -4.41 7.74 -2.57
N GLU A 72 -5.50 7.02 -2.81
CA GLU A 72 -5.55 5.57 -2.68
C GLU A 72 -5.78 4.92 -4.05
N ILE A 73 -4.88 4.02 -4.44
CA ILE A 73 -5.03 3.13 -5.59
C ILE A 73 -5.43 1.74 -5.08
N LYS A 74 -6.47 1.15 -5.69
CA LYS A 74 -6.72 -0.28 -5.67
C LYS A 74 -6.52 -0.83 -7.06
N GLY A 75 -5.84 -1.96 -7.18
CA GLY A 75 -5.46 -2.49 -8.47
C GLY A 75 -4.70 -3.80 -8.41
N ARG A 76 -4.09 -4.14 -9.54
CA ARG A 76 -3.16 -5.27 -9.69
C ARG A 76 -1.78 -4.77 -10.07
N ASP A 77 -0.75 -5.32 -9.42
CA ASP A 77 0.63 -5.02 -9.78
C ASP A 77 1.07 -5.75 -11.06
N LYS A 78 2.33 -5.58 -11.44
CA LYS A 78 2.90 -6.20 -12.65
C LYS A 78 2.84 -7.74 -12.63
N ASP A 79 2.76 -8.34 -11.44
CA ASP A 79 2.70 -9.78 -11.23
C ASP A 79 1.24 -10.28 -11.17
N GLY A 80 0.27 -9.38 -11.34
CA GLY A 80 -1.16 -9.67 -11.29
C GLY A 80 -1.72 -9.73 -9.86
N GLN A 81 -0.92 -9.43 -8.84
CA GLN A 81 -1.35 -9.51 -7.44
C GLN A 81 -2.18 -8.28 -7.07
N ARG A 82 -3.31 -8.50 -6.38
CA ARG A 82 -4.15 -7.40 -5.88
C ARG A 82 -3.47 -6.65 -4.75
N PHE A 83 -3.56 -5.32 -4.81
CA PHE A 83 -3.04 -4.43 -3.79
C PHE A 83 -3.92 -3.20 -3.55
N LYS A 84 -3.71 -2.57 -2.39
CA LYS A 84 -4.13 -1.21 -2.07
C LYS A 84 -2.89 -0.40 -1.72
N ALA A 85 -2.67 0.74 -2.38
CA ALA A 85 -1.57 1.65 -2.07
C ALA A 85 -2.09 3.03 -1.69
N LYS A 86 -1.60 3.60 -0.57
CA LYS A 86 -1.70 5.03 -0.26
C LYS A 86 -0.49 5.73 -0.90
N ILE A 87 -0.74 6.84 -1.58
CA ILE A 87 0.20 7.63 -2.36
C ILE A 87 0.20 9.07 -1.83
N ASP A 88 1.39 9.62 -1.60
CA ASP A 88 1.55 11.03 -1.24
C ASP A 88 1.08 11.93 -2.40
N PRO A 89 0.19 12.90 -2.15
CA PRO A 89 -0.39 13.70 -3.21
C PRO A 89 0.57 14.74 -3.82
N VAL A 90 1.68 15.08 -3.15
CA VAL A 90 2.64 16.09 -3.62
C VAL A 90 3.81 15.42 -4.34
N THR A 91 4.38 14.37 -3.74
CA THR A 91 5.56 13.68 -4.26
C THR A 91 5.24 12.50 -5.17
N LEU A 92 4.01 11.97 -5.10
CA LEU A 92 3.58 10.71 -5.74
C LEU A 92 4.32 9.46 -5.23
N ASP A 93 4.93 9.55 -4.06
CA ASP A 93 5.57 8.41 -3.42
C ASP A 93 4.55 7.45 -2.82
N VAL A 94 4.90 6.16 -2.79
CA VAL A 94 4.08 5.13 -2.15
C VAL A 94 4.36 5.14 -0.66
N VAL A 95 3.44 5.69 0.13
CA VAL A 95 3.61 5.75 1.60
C VAL A 95 3.24 4.44 2.27
N ARG A 96 2.26 3.70 1.72
CA ARG A 96 1.85 2.39 2.22
C ARG A 96 1.31 1.52 1.11
N MET A 97 1.68 0.23 1.11
CA MET A 97 1.08 -0.77 0.21
C MET A 97 0.67 -2.01 1.00
N LYS A 98 -0.57 -2.48 0.80
CA LYS A 98 -1.09 -3.74 1.34
C LYS A 98 -1.48 -4.66 0.20
N ARG A 99 -1.16 -5.95 0.31
CA ARG A 99 -1.60 -6.98 -0.65
C ARG A 99 -2.75 -7.79 -0.07
N GLU A 100 -3.65 -8.25 -0.92
CA GLU A 100 -4.73 -9.17 -0.52
C GLU A 100 -4.12 -10.47 -0.01
N GLY A 101 -4.38 -10.86 1.24
CA GLY A 101 -3.76 -11.99 1.95
C GLY A 101 -2.86 -11.60 3.12
N ASP A 102 -2.45 -10.33 3.22
CA ASP A 102 -1.74 -9.78 4.38
C ASP A 102 -2.75 -9.42 5.48
N HIS A 103 -3.33 -10.43 6.12
CA HIS A 103 -4.08 -10.24 7.35
C HIS A 103 -3.07 -9.89 8.44
N GLY A 104 -2.90 -8.58 8.69
CA GLY A 104 -2.20 -8.11 9.87
C GLY A 104 -2.92 -8.61 11.12
N ASP A 105 -2.42 -9.72 11.68
CA ASP A 105 -2.80 -10.27 12.97
C ASP A 105 -2.56 -9.19 14.03
N ARG A 106 -3.61 -8.43 14.34
CA ARG A 106 -3.66 -7.51 15.48
C ARG A 106 -4.80 -7.93 16.37
N GLY A 107 -4.46 -8.66 17.42
CA GLY A 107 -5.25 -8.73 18.64
C GLY A 107 -5.88 -10.07 18.92
N ALA A 108 -5.04 -11.04 19.31
CA ALA A 108 -5.44 -12.01 20.32
C ALA A 108 -6.06 -11.25 21.51
N GLY A 109 -7.37 -11.38 21.66
CA GLY A 109 -8.16 -10.74 22.71
C GLY A 109 -9.46 -11.49 22.94
N ARG A 110 -9.44 -12.82 22.83
CA ARG A 110 -10.50 -13.68 23.34
C ARG A 110 -9.86 -14.68 24.28
N THR A 111 -9.63 -14.26 25.52
CA THR A 111 -9.40 -15.19 26.63
C THR A 111 -10.75 -15.87 26.89
N PRO A 112 -10.96 -17.18 26.63
CA PRO A 112 -12.06 -17.86 27.27
C PRO A 112 -11.73 -17.94 28.76
N ALA A 113 -12.25 -16.98 29.52
CA ALA A 113 -12.23 -17.05 30.96
C ALA A 113 -13.05 -18.27 31.38
N ASN A 114 -12.39 -19.14 32.14
CA ASN A 114 -13.01 -20.12 33.02
C ASN A 114 -13.53 -21.42 32.38
N ALA A 115 -12.60 -22.23 31.89
CA ALA A 115 -12.71 -23.67 32.07
C ALA A 115 -12.49 -24.00 33.56
N VAL A 116 -13.54 -23.86 34.38
CA VAL A 116 -13.61 -24.55 35.67
C VAL A 116 -13.99 -26.00 35.39
N VAL A 117 -12.96 -26.83 35.50
CA VAL A 117 -13.00 -28.26 35.74
C VAL A 117 -13.93 -28.57 36.92
N ASN A 118 -14.94 -29.39 36.67
CA ASN A 118 -15.54 -30.26 37.68
C ASN A 118 -15.59 -31.69 37.10
N THR A 119 -14.58 -32.47 37.45
CA THR A 119 -14.58 -33.94 37.56
C THR A 119 -15.70 -34.34 38.55
N ALA A 120 -16.45 -35.45 38.49
CA ALA A 120 -16.24 -36.80 37.96
C ALA A 120 -17.62 -37.57 37.94
N PRO A 121 -17.73 -38.91 37.87
CA PRO A 121 -18.44 -39.64 36.79
C PRO A 121 -19.69 -40.42 37.24
N ALA A 122 -20.52 -40.87 36.28
CA ALA A 122 -21.21 -42.18 36.31
C ALA A 122 -22.14 -42.37 35.10
N ASN A 123 -21.92 -43.48 34.39
CA ASN A 123 -22.91 -44.41 33.82
C ASN A 123 -24.22 -43.86 33.23
N ALA A 124 -24.45 -44.14 31.94
CA ALA A 124 -25.48 -45.10 31.48
C ALA A 124 -25.86 -44.88 30.00
N VAL A 125 -25.90 -46.00 29.27
CA VAL A 125 -26.91 -46.41 28.26
C VAL A 125 -27.11 -45.54 27.00
N THR A 126 -26.59 -46.00 25.85
CA THR A 126 -27.34 -46.68 24.76
C THR A 126 -28.65 -45.99 24.39
N ASP A 127 -28.76 -45.47 23.16
CA ASP A 127 -29.45 -46.23 22.09
C ASP A 127 -29.13 -45.62 20.72
N SER A 128 -29.27 -46.47 19.71
CA SER A 128 -29.11 -46.16 18.30
C SER A 128 -30.37 -45.44 17.80
N SER A 129 -30.30 -44.85 16.61
CA SER A 129 -31.28 -45.13 15.53
C SER A 129 -31.39 -43.99 14.52
N SER A 130 -31.11 -44.38 13.27
CA SER A 130 -31.86 -44.03 12.05
C SER A 130 -31.62 -42.68 11.37
N THR A 131 -30.87 -42.78 10.25
CA THR A 131 -31.01 -42.04 8.97
C THR A 131 -32.46 -42.04 8.42
N PRO A 132 -32.87 -41.36 7.31
CA PRO A 132 -32.12 -40.67 6.23
C PRO A 132 -32.73 -39.31 5.70
N ALA A 133 -32.04 -38.75 4.70
CA ALA A 133 -32.33 -37.65 3.74
C ALA A 133 -33.75 -37.03 3.62
N THR A 134 -33.82 -35.72 3.30
CA THR A 134 -34.56 -35.14 2.14
C THR A 134 -34.39 -33.61 2.04
N LYS A 135 -34.04 -33.14 0.84
CA LYS A 135 -34.00 -31.73 0.39
C LYS A 135 -35.41 -31.28 -0.02
N PRO A 136 -35.75 -29.99 0.09
CA PRO A 136 -36.47 -29.36 -1.01
C PRO A 136 -35.86 -28.03 -1.46
N GLN A 137 -35.92 -27.81 -2.77
CA GLN A 137 -35.71 -26.52 -3.42
C GLN A 137 -36.94 -25.64 -3.17
N VAL A 138 -36.73 -24.34 -2.96
CA VAL A 138 -37.81 -23.34 -2.98
C VAL A 138 -37.59 -22.47 -4.21
N GLU A 139 -38.58 -22.55 -5.10
CA GLU A 139 -38.76 -21.82 -6.33
C GLU A 139 -39.07 -20.33 -6.05
N ILE A 140 -38.55 -19.47 -6.92
CA ILE A 140 -38.64 -18.01 -6.85
C ILE A 140 -39.90 -17.59 -7.61
N ARG A 141 -40.73 -16.76 -6.97
CA ARG A 141 -41.96 -16.19 -7.52
C ARG A 141 -41.70 -14.91 -8.30
#